data_AF-A0A948UR43-F1
#
_entry.id   AF-A0A948UR43-F1
#
_cell.length_a   1.000
_cell.length_b   1.000
_cell.length_c   1.000
_cell.angle_alpha   90.00
_cell.angle_beta   90.00
_cell.angle_gamma   90.00
#
_symmetry.space_group_name_H-M   'P 1'
#
loop_
_entity.id
_entity.type
_entity.pdbx_description
1 polymer ?
#
loop_
_entity_poly.entity_id
_entity_poly.type
_entity_poly.pdbx_seq_one_letter_code
_entity_poly.pdbx_strand_id
1 'polypeptide(L)'
;ISINGKQKSAKATGNGPVDAAYTAVNKIVKKKVGLDEYLVQAITGGSDDVGRVHVQLRYKGNIYYGFGADTDIVVASVKAYLDGLNKII
;
A
#
# COMPACT_ATOMS: atom_id res chain seq x y z
N ILE A 1 -7.06 -7.28 -6.96
CA ILE A 1 -6.81 -7.75 -5.58
C ILE A 1 -7.87 -8.77 -5.18
N SER A 2 -7.50 -9.79 -4.42
CA SER A 2 -8.43 -10.82 -3.94
C SER A 2 -8.93 -10.46 -2.55
N ILE A 3 -10.25 -10.54 -2.33
CA ILE A 3 -10.88 -10.38 -1.00
C ILE A 3 -11.75 -11.61 -0.77
N ASN A 4 -11.48 -12.36 0.30
CA ASN A 4 -12.20 -13.60 0.64
C ASN A 4 -12.30 -14.56 -0.56
N GLY A 5 -11.17 -14.74 -1.27
CA GLY A 5 -11.08 -15.61 -2.45
C GLY A 5 -11.70 -15.06 -3.74
N LYS A 6 -12.34 -13.88 -3.72
CA LYS A 6 -12.96 -13.27 -4.91
C LYS A 6 -12.07 -12.16 -5.47
N GLN A 7 -11.73 -12.28 -6.76
CA GLN A 7 -11.02 -11.22 -7.47
C GLN A 7 -11.87 -9.96 -7.61
N LYS A 8 -11.25 -8.81 -7.32
CA LYS A 8 -11.82 -7.48 -7.45
C LYS A 8 -10.85 -6.56 -8.18
N SER A 9 -11.41 -5.67 -9.00
CA SER A 9 -10.68 -4.64 -9.74
C SER A 9 -11.34 -3.28 -9.53
N ALA A 10 -10.52 -2.23 -9.58
CA ALA A 10 -10.96 -0.84 -9.52
C ALA A 10 -9.95 0.04 -10.26
N LYS A 11 -10.38 1.25 -10.63
CA LYS A 11 -9.54 2.29 -11.23
C LYS A 11 -9.71 3.58 -10.45
N ALA A 12 -8.64 4.35 -10.34
CA ALA A 12 -8.64 5.67 -9.73
C ALA A 12 -7.54 6.54 -10.34
N THR A 13 -7.73 7.84 -10.20
CA THR A 13 -6.72 8.87 -10.44
C THR A 13 -6.20 9.35 -9.09
N GLY A 14 -5.08 10.08 -9.09
CA GLY A 14 -4.46 10.62 -7.90
C GLY A 14 -3.32 11.56 -8.27
N ASN A 15 -2.69 12.14 -7.25
CA ASN A 15 -1.56 13.07 -7.41
C ASN A 15 -0.28 12.39 -7.94
N GLY A 16 -0.26 11.05 -7.93
CA GLY A 16 0.83 10.23 -8.47
C GLY A 16 0.41 8.76 -8.53
N PRO A 17 1.27 7.86 -9.04
CA PRO A 17 0.93 6.45 -9.23
C PRO A 17 0.61 5.74 -7.91
N VAL A 18 1.33 6.04 -6.82
CA VAL A 18 1.07 5.47 -5.49
C VAL A 18 -0.30 5.91 -4.95
N ASP A 19 -0.60 7.21 -5.02
CA ASP A 19 -1.89 7.76 -4.57
C ASP A 19 -3.07 7.19 -5.38
N ALA A 20 -2.93 7.11 -6.70
CA ALA A 20 -3.92 6.50 -7.57
C ALA A 20 -4.15 5.02 -7.22
N ALA A 21 -3.07 4.28 -6.96
CA ALA A 21 -3.15 2.86 -6.59
C ALA A 21 -3.83 2.68 -5.22
N TYR A 22 -3.45 3.47 -4.21
CA TYR A 22 -4.06 3.43 -2.87
C TYR A 22 -5.54 3.80 -2.92
N THR A 23 -5.89 4.81 -3.71
CA THR A 23 -7.29 5.20 -3.92
C THR A 23 -8.10 4.08 -4.60
N ALA A 24 -7.53 3.39 -5.58
CA ALA A 24 -8.17 2.24 -6.21
C ALA A 24 -8.38 1.09 -5.20
N VAL A 25 -7.40 0.80 -4.34
CA VAL A 25 -7.54 -0.18 -3.26
C VAL A 25 -8.67 0.23 -2.31
N ASN A 26 -8.68 1.49 -1.84
CA ASN A 26 -9.71 2.02 -0.94
C ASN A 26 -11.14 1.90 -1.49
N LYS A 27 -11.33 2.08 -2.80
CA LYS A 27 -12.64 1.85 -3.45
C LYS A 27 -13.12 0.39 -3.32
N ILE A 28 -12.19 -0.56 -3.32
CA ILE A 28 -12.51 -1.98 -3.19
C ILE A 28 -12.78 -2.35 -1.73
N VAL A 29 -11.94 -1.93 -0.78
CA VAL A 29 -12.09 -2.26 0.64
C VAL A 29 -13.21 -1.47 1.34
N LYS A 30 -13.64 -0.34 0.77
CA LYS A 30 -14.68 0.55 1.31
C LYS A 30 -14.41 1.02 2.74
N LYS A 31 -13.14 1.12 3.12
CA LYS A 31 -12.68 1.71 4.40
C LYS A 31 -11.87 2.95 4.10
N LYS A 32 -12.11 4.03 4.86
CA LYS A 32 -11.25 5.21 4.85
C LYS A 32 -10.18 5.01 5.92
N VAL A 33 -8.96 4.76 5.47
CA VAL A 33 -7.79 4.54 6.32
C VAL A 33 -6.84 5.71 6.10
N GLY A 34 -6.34 6.29 7.18
CA GLY A 34 -5.34 7.35 7.11
C GLY A 34 -3.95 6.77 6.84
N LEU A 35 -3.15 7.45 6.03
CA LEU A 35 -1.73 7.17 5.84
C LEU A 35 -0.96 8.21 6.64
N ASP A 36 -0.38 7.81 7.77
CA ASP A 36 0.37 8.69 8.66
C ASP A 36 1.85 8.78 8.26
N GLU A 37 2.43 7.67 7.80
CA GLU A 37 3.82 7.59 7.39
C GLU A 37 3.94 6.75 6.12
N TYR A 38 4.85 7.18 5.24
CA TYR A 38 5.27 6.46 4.05
C TYR A 38 6.78 6.62 3.91
N LEU A 39 7.51 5.52 4.08
CA LEU A 39 8.97 5.49 4.02
C LEU A 39 9.42 4.52 2.93
N VAL A 40 10.31 5.00 2.06
CA VAL A 40 10.96 4.19 1.01
C VAL A 40 12.44 4.06 1.32
N GLN A 41 12.96 2.85 1.22
CA GLN A 41 14.38 2.55 1.46
C GLN A 41 14.88 1.60 0.37
N ALA A 42 16.10 1.83 -0.12
CA ALA A 42 16.82 0.85 -0.92
C ALA A 42 17.44 -0.23 -0.01
N ILE A 43 17.50 -1.48 -0.46
CA ILE A 43 18.18 -2.58 0.24
C ILE A 43 19.67 -2.59 -0.14
N THR A 44 19.98 -2.44 -1.42
CA THR A 44 21.32 -2.39 -1.99
C THR A 44 21.49 -1.14 -2.87
N GLY A 45 22.73 -0.73 -3.14
CA GLY A 45 22.98 0.38 -4.04
C GLY A 45 22.85 -0.06 -5.49
N GLY A 46 21.85 0.43 -6.22
CA GLY A 46 21.63 0.13 -7.63
C GLY A 46 20.27 0.61 -8.13
N SER A 47 20.14 0.94 -9.42
CA SER A 47 18.86 1.37 -10.02
C SER A 47 17.86 0.22 -10.22
N ASP A 48 18.35 -1.02 -10.12
CA ASP A 48 17.65 -2.30 -10.22
C ASP A 48 17.39 -2.95 -8.86
N ASP A 49 17.74 -2.24 -7.78
CA ASP A 49 17.59 -2.75 -6.43
C ASP A 49 16.11 -2.86 -6.01
N VAL A 50 15.87 -3.72 -5.01
CA VAL A 50 14.55 -3.90 -4.41
C VAL A 50 14.26 -2.74 -3.47
N GLY A 51 13.25 -1.93 -3.80
CA GLY A 51 12.72 -0.90 -2.93
C GLY A 51 11.86 -1.51 -1.82
N ARG A 52 12.23 -1.23 -0.56
CA ARG A 52 11.39 -1.49 0.62
C ARG A 52 10.50 -0.30 0.89
N VAL A 53 9.23 -0.57 1.12
CA VAL A 53 8.23 0.41 1.55
C VAL A 53 7.70 0.02 2.90
N HIS A 54 7.71 0.98 3.83
CA HIS A 54 7.07 0.90 5.13
C HIS A 54 5.98 1.96 5.19
N VAL A 55 4.78 1.56 5.63
CA VAL A 55 3.65 2.46 5.81
C VAL A 55 3.10 2.38 7.22
N GLN A 56 2.66 3.53 7.73
CA GLN A 56 1.90 3.62 8.98
C GLN A 56 0.46 4.01 8.65
N LEU A 57 -0.48 3.14 9.00
CA LEU A 57 -1.90 3.33 8.75
C LEU A 57 -2.63 3.65 10.05
N ARG A 58 -3.51 4.65 10.00
CA ARG A 58 -4.39 5.01 11.11
C ARG A 58 -5.84 4.63 10.81
N TYR A 59 -6.42 3.82 11.68
CA TYR A 59 -7.83 3.44 11.59
C TYR A 59 -8.48 3.38 12.97
N LYS A 60 -9.57 4.13 13.15
CA LYS A 60 -10.32 4.23 14.41
C LYS A 60 -9.43 4.52 15.64
N GLY A 61 -8.45 5.40 15.48
CA GLY A 61 -7.51 5.79 16.55
C GLY A 61 -6.31 4.86 16.74
N ASN A 62 -6.34 3.66 16.17
CA ASN A 62 -5.25 2.69 16.25
C ASN A 62 -4.27 2.84 15.07
N ILE A 63 -3.01 2.48 15.33
CA ILE A 63 -1.92 2.50 14.35
C ILE A 63 -1.59 1.07 13.91
N TYR A 64 -1.40 0.88 12.61
CA TYR A 64 -1.06 -0.40 11.99
C TYR A 64 0.10 -0.20 11.01
N TYR A 65 1.09 -1.08 11.07
CA TYR A 65 2.25 -1.01 10.18
C TYR A 65 2.12 -1.98 9.01
N GLY A 66 2.53 -1.55 7.83
CA GLY A 66 2.50 -2.33 6.60
C GLY A 66 3.86 -2.34 5.90
N PHE A 67 4.30 -3.51 5.42
CA PHE A 67 5.61 -3.67 4.77
C PHE A 67 5.48 -4.28 3.38
N GLY A 68 6.24 -3.75 2.43
CA GLY A 68 6.26 -4.23 1.04
C GLY A 68 7.65 -4.10 0.45
N ALA A 69 7.99 -5.01 -0.46
CA ALA A 69 9.25 -4.98 -1.19
C ALA A 69 9.00 -5.42 -2.63
N ASP A 70 9.55 -4.66 -3.57
CA ASP A 70 9.50 -4.94 -5.00
C ASP A 70 10.55 -4.07 -5.72
N THR A 71 10.96 -4.46 -6.92
CA THR A 71 11.80 -3.62 -7.77
C THR A 71 11.00 -2.46 -8.37
N ASP A 72 9.68 -2.63 -8.54
CA ASP A 72 8.76 -1.54 -8.87
C ASP A 72 8.24 -0.87 -7.59
N ILE A 73 8.62 0.38 -7.37
CA ILE A 73 8.24 1.12 -6.16
C ILE A 73 6.73 1.26 -5.97
N VAL A 74 5.96 1.33 -7.06
CA VAL A 74 4.50 1.41 -7.00
C VAL A 74 3.93 0.08 -6.52
N VAL A 75 4.47 -1.04 -7.01
CA VAL A 75 4.07 -2.38 -6.57
C VAL A 75 4.45 -2.60 -5.11
N ALA A 76 5.68 -2.24 -4.71
CA ALA A 76 6.13 -2.31 -3.32
C ALA A 76 5.21 -1.51 -2.38
N SER A 77 4.81 -0.31 -2.83
CA SER A 77 3.88 0.55 -2.10
C SER A 77 2.52 -0.10 -1.89
N VAL A 78 1.95 -0.70 -2.94
CA VAL A 78 0.64 -1.38 -2.88
C VAL A 78 0.73 -2.60 -1.97
N LYS A 79 1.83 -3.38 -2.05
CA LYS A 79 2.07 -4.50 -1.14
C LYS A 79 2.11 -4.06 0.32
N ALA A 80 2.86 -3.01 0.63
CA ALA A 80 2.95 -2.46 1.99
C ALA A 80 1.58 -2.01 2.52
N TYR A 81 0.82 -1.31 1.68
CA TYR A 81 -0.53 -0.86 2.03
C TYR A 81 -1.49 -2.03 2.30
N LEU A 82 -1.47 -3.05 1.46
CA LEU A 82 -2.29 -4.25 1.65
C LEU A 82 -1.90 -5.02 2.92
N ASP A 83 -0.61 -5.12 3.24
CA ASP A 83 -0.14 -5.73 4.48
C ASP A 83 -0.68 -4.99 5.71
N GLY A 84 -0.62 -3.66 5.71
CA GLY A 84 -1.22 -2.84 6.77
C GLY A 84 -2.73 -2.98 6.85
N LEU A 85 -3.43 -3.01 5.71
CA LEU A 85 -4.89 -3.18 5.65
C LEU A 85 -5.35 -4.55 6.14
N ASN A 86 -4.59 -5.62 5.87
CA ASN A 86 -4.92 -6.96 6.35
C ASN A 86 -4.91 -7.05 7.87
N LYS A 87 -4.15 -6.19 8.57
CA LYS A 87 -4.13 -6.10 10.03
C LYS A 87 -5.32 -5.31 10.60
N ILE A 88 -6.08 -4.62 9.75
CA ILE A 88 -7.28 -3.83 10.09
C ILE A 88 -8.59 -4.62 9.85
N ILE A 89 -8.56 -5.67 9.02
CA ILE A 89 -9.75 -6.36 8.50
C ILE A 89 -9.98 -7.68 9.20
#